data_AF-A0A6G0R7Q5-F1
#
_entry.id   AF-A0A6G0R7Q5-F1
#
_cell.length_a   1.000
_cell.length_b   1.000
_cell.length_c   1.000
_cell.angle_alpha   90.00
_cell.angle_beta   90.00
_cell.angle_gamma   90.00
#
_symmetry.space_group_name_H-M   'P 1'
#
loop_
_entity.id
_entity.type
_entity.pdbx_description
1 polymer ?
#
loop_
_entity_poly.entity_id
_entity_poly.type
_entity_poly.pdbx_seq_one_letter_code
_entity_poly.pdbx_strand_id
1 'polypeptide(L)'
;MYLKVSSERTAAEIARPFELQAPDPNLEDEADCGESSTRAQLPARERHVATNLDRTLGATLSHEICKRYGEKGLPNGTIHLKLKGHGGQSLAFGLAKGVRLDLEGDSNDYVGKALSGGEVSVYPSPDFSER
;
A
#
# COMPACT_ATOMS: atom_id res chain seq x y z
N MET A 1 -9.37 -19.31 -6.39
CA MET A 1 -9.85 -19.66 -5.02
C MET A 1 -9.39 -18.55 -4.10
N TYR A 2 -10.15 -17.44 -4.01
CA TYR A 2 -9.83 -16.35 -3.09
C TYR A 2 -10.27 -16.79 -1.70
N LEU A 3 -9.30 -17.14 -0.84
CA LEU A 3 -9.56 -17.46 0.55
C LEU A 3 -10.12 -16.22 1.23
N LYS A 4 -11.36 -16.35 1.71
CA LYS A 4 -12.05 -15.39 2.56
C LYS A 4 -11.36 -15.43 3.92
N VAL A 5 -10.28 -14.65 4.08
CA VAL A 5 -9.54 -14.57 5.34
C VAL A 5 -10.16 -13.47 6.20
N SER A 6 -10.39 -13.80 7.46
CA SER A 6 -10.92 -12.97 8.56
C SER A 6 -10.17 -11.64 8.82
N SER A 7 -9.26 -11.21 7.94
CA SER A 7 -8.49 -9.96 7.96
C SER A 7 -8.99 -8.90 6.94
N GLU A 8 -10.14 -9.13 6.30
CA GLU A 8 -10.80 -8.12 5.44
C GLU A 8 -10.99 -6.78 6.18
N ARG A 9 -11.01 -6.76 7.52
CA ARG A 9 -11.07 -5.52 8.30
C ARG A 9 -9.81 -4.68 8.12
N THR A 10 -8.61 -5.16 8.42
CA THR A 10 -7.38 -4.34 8.35
C THR A 10 -7.09 -3.89 6.92
N ALA A 11 -7.20 -4.79 5.93
CA ALA A 11 -6.94 -4.44 4.53
C ALA A 11 -8.00 -3.48 3.96
N ALA A 12 -9.29 -3.67 4.29
CA ALA A 12 -10.33 -2.75 3.86
C ALA A 12 -10.32 -1.44 4.67
N GLU A 13 -9.90 -1.45 5.93
CA GLU A 13 -9.78 -0.27 6.80
C GLU A 13 -8.59 0.60 6.40
N ILE A 14 -7.47 0.00 5.97
CA ILE A 14 -6.37 0.69 5.30
C ILE A 14 -6.81 1.27 3.96
N ALA A 15 -7.68 0.58 3.20
CA ALA A 15 -8.15 1.03 1.89
C ALA A 15 -9.34 2.02 1.94
N ARG A 16 -10.12 2.05 3.03
CA ARG A 16 -11.30 2.89 3.23
C ARG A 16 -11.04 4.40 3.20
N PRO A 17 -9.98 4.96 3.82
CA PRO A 17 -9.67 6.38 3.69
C PRO A 17 -9.18 6.75 2.28
N PHE A 18 -8.84 5.77 1.44
CA PHE A 18 -8.39 5.96 0.06
C PHE A 18 -9.52 5.75 -0.96
N GLU A 19 -10.67 6.41 -0.76
CA GLU A 19 -11.64 6.65 -1.83
C GLU A 19 -11.02 7.59 -2.88
N LEU A 20 -10.04 7.08 -3.63
CA LEU A 20 -9.49 7.69 -4.83
C LEU A 20 -10.57 7.63 -5.91
N GLN A 21 -11.21 8.76 -6.19
CA GLN A 21 -12.18 8.86 -7.26
C GLN A 21 -11.49 8.49 -8.58
N ALA A 22 -12.06 7.55 -9.33
CA ALA A 22 -11.49 7.12 -10.61
C ALA A 22 -11.44 8.31 -11.58
N PRO A 23 -10.36 8.48 -12.37
CA PRO A 23 -10.38 9.45 -13.46
C PRO A 23 -11.46 9.04 -14.47
N ASP A 24 -12.25 10.02 -14.94
CA ASP A 24 -13.36 9.79 -15.86
C ASP A 24 -12.88 9.05 -17.13
N PRO A 25 -13.54 7.95 -17.54
CA PRO A 25 -13.09 7.10 -18.64
C PRO A 25 -13.21 7.73 -20.05
N ASN A 26 -13.62 9.00 -20.15
CA ASN A 26 -13.92 9.70 -21.41
C ASN A 26 -12.97 10.87 -21.71
N LEU A 27 -11.85 11.03 -21.00
CA LEU A 27 -10.82 12.00 -21.39
C LEU A 27 -9.74 11.29 -22.22
N GLU A 28 -9.85 11.41 -23.54
CA GLU A 28 -8.81 11.02 -24.50
C GLU A 28 -7.53 11.84 -24.26
N ASP A 29 -6.40 11.25 -24.68
CA ASP A 29 -5.03 11.75 -24.56
C ASP A 29 -4.90 13.26 -24.82
N GLU A 30 -4.77 14.05 -23.76
CA GLU A 30 -4.19 15.38 -23.84
C GLU A 30 -3.12 15.53 -22.76
N ALA A 31 -1.89 15.69 -23.24
CA ALA A 31 -0.83 16.27 -22.44
C ALA A 31 -1.19 17.73 -22.17
N ASP A 32 -1.95 18.01 -21.11
CA ASP A 32 -2.23 19.38 -20.70
C ASP A 32 -1.90 19.63 -19.23
N CYS A 33 -1.09 20.66 -19.04
CA CYS A 33 -0.75 21.27 -17.77
C CYS A 33 -1.78 22.37 -17.53
N GLY A 34 -2.96 22.03 -16.98
CA GLY A 34 -4.02 23.01 -16.78
C GLY A 34 -5.30 22.47 -16.15
N GLU A 35 -5.38 22.67 -14.82
CA GLU A 35 -6.61 22.89 -14.04
C GLU A 35 -7.85 21.99 -14.26
N SER A 36 -8.05 21.01 -13.38
CA SER A 36 -9.16 20.98 -12.39
C SER A 36 -9.47 19.57 -11.87
N SER A 37 -9.84 19.49 -10.60
CA SER A 37 -10.22 18.27 -9.84
C SER A 37 -9.07 17.42 -9.25
N THR A 38 -8.13 18.07 -8.58
CA THR A 38 -7.36 17.40 -7.52
C THR A 38 -7.93 17.77 -6.16
N ARG A 39 -8.85 16.95 -5.65
CA ARG A 39 -8.91 16.67 -4.21
C ARG A 39 -7.97 15.50 -3.89
N ALA A 40 -6.74 15.57 -4.42
CA ALA A 40 -5.66 14.77 -3.87
C ALA A 40 -5.39 15.33 -2.47
N GLN A 41 -5.94 14.69 -1.45
CA GLN A 41 -5.39 14.88 -0.11
C GLN A 41 -3.92 14.43 -0.20
N LEU A 42 -3.03 15.41 -0.10
CA LEU A 42 -1.58 15.32 0.07
C LEU A 42 -1.17 14.21 1.06
N PRO A 43 0.08 13.70 1.00
CA PRO A 43 0.40 12.29 1.17
C PRO A 43 -0.26 11.67 2.39
N ALA A 44 -1.06 10.63 2.14
CA ALA A 44 -1.77 9.95 3.20
C ALA A 44 -0.80 9.04 3.95
N ARG A 45 -0.68 9.33 5.25
CA ARG A 45 0.22 8.63 6.18
C ARG A 45 -0.62 7.90 7.20
N GLU A 46 -0.71 6.59 7.05
CA GLU A 46 -1.51 5.75 7.94
C GLU A 46 -0.61 4.89 8.82
N ARG A 47 -1.04 4.67 10.07
CA ARG A 47 -0.34 3.85 11.05
C ARG A 47 -1.22 2.70 11.51
N HIS A 48 -0.74 1.48 11.35
CA HIS A 48 -1.46 0.29 11.77
C HIS A 48 -0.55 -0.70 12.49
N VAL A 49 -1.16 -1.59 13.27
CA VAL A 49 -0.46 -2.73 13.86
C VAL A 49 -0.62 -3.91 12.92
N ALA A 50 0.48 -4.58 12.59
CA ALA A 50 0.50 -5.79 11.79
C ALA A 50 0.80 -7.00 12.67
N THR A 51 0.10 -8.09 12.39
CA THR A 51 0.32 -9.39 13.02
C THR A 51 0.72 -10.41 11.96
N ASN A 52 1.36 -11.51 12.39
CA ASN A 52 1.74 -12.58 11.47
C ASN A 52 0.52 -13.17 10.69
N LEU A 53 -0.69 -13.02 11.23
CA LEU A 53 -1.91 -13.47 10.58
C LEU A 53 -2.29 -12.60 9.37
N ASP A 54 -1.79 -11.37 9.30
CA ASP A 54 -2.04 -10.41 8.23
C ASP A 54 -1.13 -10.70 7.01
N ARG A 55 -1.49 -11.74 6.27
CA ARG A 55 -0.76 -12.17 5.06
C ARG A 55 -1.11 -11.31 3.85
N THR A 56 -0.17 -11.20 2.91
CA THR A 56 -0.37 -10.48 1.63
C THR A 56 -0.82 -9.02 1.80
N LEU A 57 -0.43 -8.38 2.91
CA LEU A 57 -0.69 -6.96 3.16
C LEU A 57 -0.11 -6.11 2.02
N GLY A 58 -0.93 -5.20 1.49
CA GLY A 58 -0.58 -4.34 0.35
C GLY A 58 -1.09 -4.84 -1.00
N ALA A 59 -1.47 -6.11 -1.15
CA ALA A 59 -1.95 -6.66 -2.43
C ALA A 59 -3.28 -6.01 -2.88
N THR A 60 -4.27 -5.93 -1.99
CA THR A 60 -5.57 -5.29 -2.29
C THR A 60 -5.42 -3.81 -2.59
N LEU A 61 -4.58 -3.10 -1.81
CA LEU A 61 -4.30 -1.69 -2.06
C LEU A 61 -3.68 -1.47 -3.45
N SER A 62 -2.70 -2.31 -3.80
CA SER A 62 -2.02 -2.22 -5.08
C SER A 62 -2.93 -2.58 -6.25
N HIS A 63 -3.82 -3.55 -6.06
CA HIS A 63 -4.85 -3.89 -7.04
C HIS A 63 -5.77 -2.70 -7.34
N GLU A 64 -6.25 -2.01 -6.31
CA GLU A 64 -7.10 -0.83 -6.48
C GLU A 64 -6.36 0.33 -7.18
N ILE A 65 -5.08 0.53 -6.88
CA ILE A 65 -4.26 1.54 -7.54
C ILE A 65 -4.07 1.19 -9.02
N CYS A 66 -3.66 -0.04 -9.32
CA CYS A 66 -3.47 -0.48 -10.71
C CYS A 66 -4.77 -0.39 -11.51
N LYS A 67 -5.93 -0.71 -10.90
CA LYS A 67 -7.24 -0.62 -11.55
C LYS A 67 -7.62 0.82 -11.90
N ARG A 68 -7.20 1.82 -11.11
CA ARG A 68 -7.58 3.24 -11.29
C ARG A 68 -6.55 4.04 -12.10
N TYR A 69 -5.26 3.76 -11.92
CA TYR A 69 -4.15 4.55 -12.49
C TYR A 69 -3.36 3.81 -13.58
N GLY A 70 -3.66 2.52 -13.81
CA GLY A 70 -2.95 1.69 -14.79
C GLY A 70 -1.45 1.60 -14.51
N GLU A 71 -0.66 1.49 -15.58
CA GLU A 71 0.80 1.34 -15.50
C GLU A 71 1.54 2.58 -14.98
N LYS A 72 0.94 3.77 -15.14
CA LYS A 72 1.54 5.03 -14.65
C LYS A 72 1.66 5.05 -13.12
N GLY A 73 0.75 4.37 -12.43
CA GLY A 73 0.70 4.29 -10.98
C GLY A 73 0.51 5.66 -10.31
N LEU A 74 0.90 5.76 -9.04
CA LEU A 74 0.90 7.02 -8.30
C LEU A 74 2.29 7.69 -8.33
N PRO A 75 2.37 9.02 -8.14
CA PRO A 75 3.62 9.70 -7.86
C PRO A 75 4.36 9.07 -6.67
N ASN A 76 5.68 9.15 -6.65
CA ASN A 76 6.47 8.57 -5.56
C ASN A 76 6.11 9.22 -4.21
N GLY A 77 5.86 8.40 -3.20
CA GLY A 77 5.56 8.88 -1.84
C GLY A 77 4.14 9.40 -1.62
N THR A 78 3.19 9.11 -2.52
CA THR A 78 1.78 9.49 -2.32
C THR A 78 1.15 8.77 -1.15
N ILE A 79 1.46 7.48 -0.94
CA ILE A 79 0.92 6.67 0.15
C ILE A 79 2.06 6.19 1.03
N HIS A 80 1.97 6.45 2.33
CA HIS A 80 2.92 5.96 3.31
C HIS A 80 2.21 5.17 4.40
N LEU A 81 2.41 3.85 4.39
CA LEU A 81 1.92 2.94 5.41
C LEU A 81 3.05 2.67 6.40
N LYS A 82 2.82 2.98 7.67
CA LYS A 82 3.69 2.56 8.75
C LYS A 82 3.01 1.46 9.55
N LEU A 83 3.62 0.29 9.53
CA LEU A 83 3.20 -0.89 10.26
C LEU A 83 4.11 -1.08 11.46
N LYS A 84 3.54 -1.54 12.58
CA LYS A 84 4.30 -1.96 13.76
C LYS A 84 3.91 -3.38 14.14
N GLY A 85 4.88 -4.21 14.51
CA GLY A 85 4.66 -5.58 14.97
C GLY A 85 5.28 -6.61 14.04
N HIS A 86 4.54 -7.69 13.78
CA HIS A 86 5.03 -8.85 13.02
C HIS A 86 4.38 -8.87 11.64
N GLY A 87 5.14 -8.67 10.57
CA GLY A 87 4.64 -8.77 9.19
C GLY A 87 4.39 -10.22 8.79
N GLY A 88 3.14 -10.57 8.46
CA GLY A 88 2.79 -11.88 7.95
C GLY A 88 3.47 -12.25 6.63
N GLN A 89 3.31 -13.51 6.22
CA GLN A 89 3.91 -14.03 4.98
C GLN A 89 3.49 -13.21 3.76
N SER A 90 4.45 -12.96 2.86
CA SER A 90 4.26 -12.15 1.64
C SER A 90 3.81 -10.72 1.94
N LEU A 91 4.41 -10.08 2.94
CA LEU A 91 4.24 -8.64 3.19
C LEU A 91 4.60 -7.84 1.93
N ALA A 92 3.87 -6.76 1.64
CA ALA A 92 4.07 -5.89 0.49
C ALA A 92 4.00 -6.64 -0.86
N PHE A 93 3.13 -7.66 -0.95
CA PHE A 93 2.93 -8.40 -2.19
C PHE A 93 2.36 -7.50 -3.28
N GLY A 94 3.02 -7.43 -4.44
CA GLY A 94 2.49 -6.71 -5.59
C GLY A 94 2.53 -5.18 -5.45
N LEU A 95 3.37 -4.62 -4.56
CA LEU A 95 3.25 -3.21 -4.16
C LEU A 95 3.35 -2.25 -5.37
N ALA A 96 2.29 -1.46 -5.58
CA ALA A 96 2.19 -0.52 -6.69
C ALA A 96 3.09 0.71 -6.51
N LYS A 97 3.49 1.30 -7.63
CA LYS A 97 4.27 2.54 -7.67
C LYS A 97 3.58 3.68 -6.91
N GLY A 98 4.35 4.38 -6.09
CA GLY A 98 3.86 5.49 -5.26
C GLY A 98 3.41 5.09 -3.85
N VAL A 99 3.41 3.79 -3.52
CA VAL A 99 3.18 3.28 -2.18
C VAL A 99 4.50 2.95 -1.50
N ARG A 100 4.66 3.46 -0.27
CA ARG A 100 5.74 3.12 0.65
C ARG A 100 5.18 2.41 1.87
N LEU A 101 5.75 1.27 2.21
CA LEU A 101 5.41 0.47 3.38
C LEU A 101 6.63 0.33 4.29
N ASP A 102 6.56 0.93 5.46
CA ASP A 102 7.57 0.81 6.51
C ASP A 102 7.04 -0.12 7.60
N LEU A 103 7.77 -1.17 7.96
CA LEU A 103 7.46 -2.08 9.05
C LEU A 103 8.51 -1.96 10.16
N GLU A 104 8.07 -1.49 11.32
CA GLU A 104 8.84 -1.53 12.56
C GLU A 104 8.59 -2.87 13.27
N GLY A 105 9.61 -3.74 13.24
CA GLY A 105 9.59 -5.08 13.80
C GLY A 105 10.25 -6.09 12.87
N ASP A 106 9.66 -7.27 12.78
CA ASP A 106 10.12 -8.41 11.98
C ASP A 106 9.03 -8.87 11.01
N SER A 107 9.42 -9.62 9.98
CA SER A 107 8.48 -10.17 9.02
C SER A 107 8.89 -11.58 8.60
N ASN A 108 7.89 -12.36 8.21
CA ASN A 108 8.07 -13.70 7.68
C ASN A 108 8.48 -13.71 6.19
N ASP A 109 8.52 -14.90 5.60
CA ASP A 109 9.02 -15.12 4.24
C ASP A 109 8.30 -14.29 3.17
N TYR A 110 9.02 -14.03 2.08
CA TYR A 110 8.52 -13.41 0.84
C TYR A 110 8.13 -11.93 0.96
N VAL A 111 8.77 -11.17 1.85
CA VAL A 111 8.64 -9.70 1.86
C VAL A 111 8.97 -9.14 0.48
N GLY A 112 8.10 -8.27 -0.04
CA GLY A 112 8.30 -7.65 -1.35
C GLY A 112 8.22 -8.63 -2.52
N LYS A 113 7.51 -9.75 -2.37
CA LYS A 113 7.26 -10.64 -3.51
C LYS A 113 6.46 -9.91 -4.59
N ALA A 114 6.95 -9.97 -5.82
CA ALA A 114 6.35 -9.31 -6.98
C ALA A 114 6.19 -7.79 -6.82
N LEU A 115 7.18 -7.09 -6.25
CA LEU A 115 7.19 -5.62 -6.20
C LEU A 115 7.06 -5.03 -7.62
N SER A 116 6.10 -4.10 -7.78
CA SER A 116 5.73 -3.47 -9.06
C SER A 116 5.96 -1.96 -9.02
N GLY A 117 7.05 -1.54 -8.35
CA GLY A 117 7.46 -0.13 -8.24
C GLY A 117 7.16 0.55 -6.90
N GLY A 118 6.56 -0.16 -5.94
CA GLY A 118 6.44 0.30 -4.56
C GLY A 118 7.72 0.12 -3.75
N GLU A 119 7.81 0.81 -2.61
CA GLU A 119 8.94 0.74 -1.67
C GLU A 119 8.51 0.00 -0.40
N VAL A 120 9.34 -0.95 0.06
CA VAL A 120 9.15 -1.63 1.35
C VAL A 120 10.42 -1.52 2.18
N SER A 121 10.28 -1.10 3.44
CA SER A 121 11.36 -1.04 4.42
C SER A 121 10.96 -1.83 5.66
N VAL A 122 11.82 -2.72 6.14
CA VAL A 122 11.63 -3.46 7.40
C VAL A 122 12.82 -3.14 8.30
N TYR A 123 12.55 -2.70 9.52
CA TYR A 123 13.59 -2.33 10.48
C TYR A 123 13.19 -2.72 11.91
N PRO A 124 14.15 -3.04 12.78
CA PRO A 124 13.86 -3.46 14.15
C PRO A 124 13.18 -2.34 14.96
N SER A 125 12.37 -2.73 15.94
CA SER A 125 11.80 -1.76 16.89
C SER A 125 12.93 -1.10 17.71
N PRO A 126 12.86 0.20 18.03
CA PRO A 126 13.90 0.90 18.79
C PRO A 126 14.14 0.31 20.19
N ASP A 127 13.16 -0.42 20.73
CA ASP A 127 13.26 -1.11 22.02
C ASP A 127 13.96 -2.48 21.91
N PHE A 128 14.43 -2.87 20.73
CA PHE A 128 15.18 -4.10 20.54
C PHE A 128 16.57 -3.99 21.18
N SER A 129 16.74 -4.60 22.35
CA SER A 129 18.06 -4.82 22.96
C SER A 129 18.51 -6.25 22.70
N GLU A 130 19.69 -6.44 22.09
CA GLU A 130 20.38 -7.73 22.08
C GLU A 130 20.69 -8.11 23.53
N ARG A 131 19.91 -9.04 24.11
CA ARG A 131 20.25 -9.73 25.36
C ARG A 131 20.52 -11.19 25.07
#